data_AF-A0A258CUM3-F1
#
_entry.id   AF-A0A258CUM3-F1
#
_cell.length_a   1.000
_cell.length_b   1.000
_cell.length_c   1.000
_cell.angle_alpha   90.00
_cell.angle_beta   90.00
_cell.angle_gamma   90.00
#
_symmetry.space_group_name_H-M   'P 1'
#
loop_
_entity.id
_entity.type
_entity.pdbx_description
1 polymer ?
#
loop_
_entity_poly.entity_id
_entity_poly.type
_entity_poly.pdbx_seq_one_letter_code
_entity_poly.pdbx_strand_id
1 'polypeptide(L)' 'MASLASEEDELEAARKAARRKRLGPWSRGDRAASRQKDLAALARAGFNMTTARAVIDGAGDEEGGAP' A
#
# COMPACT_ATOMS: atom_id res chain seq x y z
N MET A 1 -24.77 -0.94 10.12
CA MET A 1 -23.54 -0.57 10.84
C MET A 1 -22.48 -1.67 10.67
N ALA A 2 -22.13 -2.02 9.42
CA ALA A 2 -21.28 -3.18 9.10
C ALA A 2 -20.15 -2.87 8.09
N SER A 3 -19.92 -1.59 7.76
CA SER A 3 -18.96 -1.21 6.71
C SER A 3 -17.53 -1.09 7.23
N LEU A 4 -17.35 -0.49 8.41
CA LEU A 4 -16.02 -0.12 8.94
C LEU A 4 -15.10 -1.32 9.20
N ALA A 5 -15.64 -2.44 9.70
CA ALA A 5 -14.86 -3.64 9.94
C ALA A 5 -14.26 -4.20 8.65
N SER A 6 -15.03 -4.20 7.56
CA SER A 6 -14.57 -4.65 6.25
C SER A 6 -13.49 -3.71 5.68
N GLU A 7 -13.63 -2.41 5.89
CA GLU A 7 -12.66 -1.40 5.44
C GLU A 7 -11.31 -1.51 6.18
N GLU A 8 -11.36 -1.76 7.49
CA GLU A 8 -10.16 -2.02 8.31
C GLU A 8 -9.50 -3.36 7.96
N ASP A 9 -10.28 -4.43 7.76
CA ASP A 9 -9.77 -5.72 7.27
C ASP A 9 -9.13 -5.59 5.88
N GLU A 10 -9.73 -4.80 4.99
CA GLU A 10 -9.22 -4.57 3.64
C GLU A 10 -7.90 -3.76 3.65
N LEU A 11 -7.80 -2.74 4.52
CA LEU A 11 -6.55 -2.01 4.77
C LEU A 11 -5.45 -2.92 5.35
N GLU A 12 -5.79 -3.77 6.32
CA GLU A 12 -4.82 -4.65 6.96
C GLU A 12 -4.33 -5.75 6.00
N ALA A 13 -5.24 -6.30 5.19
CA ALA A 13 -4.93 -7.26 4.14
C ALA A 13 -4.04 -6.62 3.06
N ALA A 14 -4.36 -5.40 2.63
CA ALA A 14 -3.56 -4.62 1.67
C ALA A 14 -2.16 -4.33 2.22
N ARG A 15 -2.04 -3.91 3.48
CA ARG A 15 -0.75 -3.73 4.19
C ARG A 15 0.06 -5.03 4.22
N LYS A 16 -0.56 -6.15 4.62
CA LYS A 16 0.12 -7.46 4.65
C LYS A 16 0.58 -7.86 3.26
N ALA A 17 -0.23 -7.63 2.22
CA ALA A 17 0.13 -7.92 0.83
C ALA A 17 1.30 -7.04 0.35
N ALA A 18 1.26 -5.73 0.63
CA ALA A 18 2.31 -4.79 0.29
C ALA A 18 3.65 -5.16 0.94
N ARG A 19 3.65 -5.46 2.25
CA ARG A 19 4.85 -5.89 2.97
C ARG A 19 5.40 -7.23 2.47
N ARG A 20 4.53 -8.21 2.18
CA ARG A 20 4.94 -9.53 1.63
C ARG A 20 5.59 -9.41 0.26
N LYS A 21 5.01 -8.56 -0.59
CA LYS A 21 5.48 -8.33 -1.96
C LYS A 21 6.57 -7.27 -2.06
N ARG A 22 6.99 -6.68 -0.93
CA ARG A 22 7.95 -5.56 -0.85
C ARG A 22 7.57 -4.41 -1.79
N LEU A 23 6.29 -4.04 -1.78
CA LEU A 23 5.74 -2.93 -2.55
C LEU A 23 5.91 -1.62 -1.79
N GLY A 24 6.07 -0.50 -2.49
CA GLY A 24 6.13 0.85 -1.93
C GLY A 24 7.44 1.12 -1.16
N PRO A 25 7.38 1.65 0.07
CA PRO A 25 8.57 2.02 0.86
C PRO A 25 9.46 0.83 1.26
N TRP A 26 8.93 -0.40 1.20
CA TRP A 26 9.73 -1.62 1.36
C TRP A 26 10.39 -2.10 0.05
N SER A 27 10.04 -1.49 -1.08
CA SER A 27 10.72 -1.70 -2.35
C SER A 27 12.10 -1.05 -2.27
N ARG A 28 13.15 -1.84 -2.48
CA ARG A 28 14.53 -1.33 -2.55
C ARG A 28 14.86 -0.64 -3.88
N GLY A 29 13.87 -0.50 -4.77
CA GLY A 29 14.03 0.10 -6.08
C GLY A 29 13.57 1.54 -6.14
N ASP A 30 13.55 2.08 -7.35
CA ASP A 30 13.12 3.45 -7.62
C ASP A 30 11.67 3.69 -7.19
N ARG A 31 11.45 4.50 -6.14
CA ARG A 31 10.12 4.71 -5.54
C ARG A 31 9.10 5.23 -6.56
N ALA A 32 9.51 6.08 -7.49
CA ALA A 32 8.61 6.65 -8.49
C ALA A 32 8.14 5.58 -9.50
N ALA A 33 9.05 4.73 -9.96
CA ALA A 33 8.73 3.63 -10.87
C ALA A 33 8.01 2.47 -10.16
N SER A 34 8.30 2.24 -8.88
CA SER A 34 7.63 1.24 -8.04
C SER A 34 6.19 1.66 -7.72
N ARG A 35 5.93 2.94 -7.42
CA ARG A 35 4.60 3.43 -7.01
C ARG A 35 3.47 3.02 -7.96
N GLN A 36 3.66 3.15 -9.27
CA GLN A 36 2.67 2.69 -10.26
C GLN A 36 2.50 1.16 -10.27
N LYS A 37 3.61 0.42 -10.17
CA LYS A 37 3.58 -1.06 -10.10
C LYS A 37 2.88 -1.55 -8.84
N ASP A 38 3.11 -0.88 -7.72
CA ASP A 38 2.55 -1.20 -6.42
C ASP A 38 1.04 -0.97 -6.38
N LEU A 39 0.60 0.19 -6.90
CA LEU A 39 -0.82 0.48 -7.12
C LEU A 39 -1.47 -0.58 -8.01
N ALA A 40 -0.82 -0.95 -9.13
CA ALA A 40 -1.34 -2.00 -10.01
C ALA A 40 -1.34 -3.38 -9.36
N ALA A 41 -0.39 -3.68 -8.46
CA ALA A 41 -0.31 -4.95 -7.75
C ALA A 41 -1.40 -5.07 -6.67
N LEU A 42 -1.75 -3.97 -6.01
CA LEU A 42 -2.86 -3.91 -5.05
C LEU A 42 -4.21 -3.96 -5.78
N ALA A 43 -4.37 -3.23 -6.88
CA ALA A 43 -5.55 -3.34 -7.73
C ALA A 43 -5.76 -4.77 -8.26
N ARG A 44 -4.69 -5.45 -8.69
CA ARG A 44 -4.74 -6.87 -9.09
C ARG A 44 -5.02 -7.83 -7.92
N ALA A 45 -4.72 -7.44 -6.70
CA ALA A 45 -5.06 -8.23 -5.51
C ALA A 45 -6.53 -8.04 -5.10
N GLY A 46 -7.29 -7.18 -5.80
CA GLY A 46 -8.70 -6.92 -5.55
C GLY A 46 -8.97 -5.71 -4.66
N PHE A 47 -7.92 -4.97 -4.26
CA PHE A 47 -8.08 -3.78 -3.43
C PHE A 47 -8.47 -2.57 -4.26
N ASN A 48 -9.32 -1.72 -3.70
CA ASN A 48 -9.68 -0.47 -4.34
C ASN A 48 -8.50 0.52 -4.38
N MET A 49 -8.58 1.51 -5.28
CA MET A 49 -7.49 2.49 -5.50
C MET A 49 -7.23 3.37 -4.28
N THR A 50 -8.26 3.66 -3.49
CA THR A 50 -8.19 4.51 -2.28
C THR A 50 -7.39 3.81 -1.19
N THR A 51 -7.74 2.57 -0.84
CA THR A 51 -7.03 1.69 0.08
C THR A 51 -5.61 1.46 -0.40
N ALA A 52 -5.43 1.15 -1.69
CA ALA A 52 -4.11 0.93 -2.25
C ALA A 52 -3.21 2.16 -2.09
N ARG A 53 -3.75 3.35 -2.39
CA ARG A 53 -3.02 4.61 -2.23
C ARG A 53 -2.76 4.96 -0.77
N ALA A 54 -3.74 4.78 0.11
CA ALA A 54 -3.57 4.98 1.55
C ALA A 54 -2.48 4.07 2.13
N VAL A 55 -2.39 2.82 1.68
CA VAL A 55 -1.34 1.89 2.11
C VAL A 55 0.02 2.27 1.53
N ILE A 56 0.11 2.68 0.27
CA ILE A 56 1.39 3.01 -0.38
C ILE A 56 1.93 4.39 0.04
N ASP A 57 1.07 5.43 0.09
CA ASP A 57 1.43 6.76 0.59
C ASP A 57 1.58 6.73 2.12
N GLY A 58 0.66 6.10 2.85
CA GLY A 58 0.67 6.05 4.33
C GLY A 58 1.70 5.09 4.95
N ALA A 59 2.14 4.05 4.23
CA ALA A 59 3.34 3.31 4.67
C ALA A 59 4.63 4.10 4.40
N GLY A 60 4.59 5.07 3.47
CA GLY A 60 5.74 5.83 3.00
C GLY A 60 6.16 6.99 3.89
N ASP A 61 5.39 7.28 4.95
CA ASP A 61 5.66 8.34 5.92
C ASP A 61 6.59 7.89 7.08
N GLU A 62 6.88 6.59 7.21
CA GLU A 62 7.82 6.05 8.21
C GLU A 62 9.27 6.04 7.70
N GLU A 63 9.86 7.22 7.47
CA GLU A 63 11.29 7.46 7.21
C GLU A 63 11.72 7.56 5.73
N GLY A 64 12.43 8.65 5.44
CA GLY A 64 12.91 9.04 4.11
C GLY A 64 12.99 10.56 3.94
N GLY A 65 12.44 11.32 4.88
CA GLY A 65 12.86 12.69 5.15
C GLY A 65 13.93 12.69 6.24
N ALA A 66 15.16 13.02 5.88
CA ALA A 66 16.18 13.53 6.79
C ALA A 66 17.21 14.29 5.95
N PRO A 67 17.83 15.34 6.52
CA PRO A 67 17.44 16.75 6.37
C PRO A 67 17.97 17.45 5.11
#